data_AF-Q4T3H2-F1
#
_entry.id   AF-Q4T3H2-F1
#
_cell.length_a   1.000
_cell.length_b   1.000
_cell.length_c   1.000
_cell.angle_alpha   90.00
_cell.angle_beta   90.00
_cell.angle_gamma   90.00
#
_symmetry.space_group_name_H-M   'P 1'
#
loop_
_entity.id
_entity.type
_entity.pdbx_description
1 polymer ?
#
loop_
_entity_poly.entity_id
_entity_poly.type
_entity_poly.pdbx_seq_one_letter_code
_entity_poly.pdbx_strand_id
1 'polypeptide(L)'
;FLAARTKEVMQEFGQIYKQQYAVALFNSVRHEIEGGGGPQSQLLHRKAVPSPLFQDPLAGRSIFSGSLFQYLEENRKWRTRFVSVPNSYAVSLYESKTAHDRGLHPRVTINCAGYKVLTSMEEYLELINGSLPGVKAKVGNNPLIKCVTQFPLVLWHPYARHRYFCVMTEKEQKKWHAVLQDCVRHSNNGIPEDLPVQTPAFTNAVRLYRQAKGHYGTWDMMCGQPPQILANLVMETLHSDLRDAIGPRLKGKMQQKQRSWMLISDAVYKQVLCHTVGLYKALVEACEARSGPLDARLRTDMDQIITSKEHVTNKIKALVLPKAEQILQSSIQPYISSILEALMEPTSRGFSEVRDVFFKELVELGKNSLNGGGKEKMGDNMEKLSILAFHPVKMQSCYQKVEELNLEGLQQRFDVHGPSVFVSRAQILMREQMDNSVYTFEQLFNQSLESQGQDDICKTIQRCQDRVLKKYDYDSSTVRKKFFREALLQIIIPYMLQQLSPTCSPELPRFKELIFEDFSQFLLVENLYEEVVLQSVSKDIMMAVKEAAVQRRHNLYRDSLVLTNSDPNLQLLGESNSVEWSTKFGGEAPDRSVNAGEAQGEASSRRRKQVVSMIQLDGVTLPYESCLEVP
;
A
#
# COMPACT_ATOMS: atom_id res chain seq x y z
N PHE A 1 -0.66 -30.81 13.93
CA PHE A 1 -1.86 -29.95 13.93
C PHE A 1 -1.69 -28.71 13.04
N LEU A 2 -0.86 -27.73 13.41
CA LEU A 2 -0.72 -26.45 12.67
C LEU A 2 -0.42 -26.62 11.17
N ALA A 3 0.54 -27.49 10.83
CA ALA A 3 0.87 -27.80 9.43
C ALA A 3 -0.30 -28.40 8.65
N ALA A 4 -1.08 -29.28 9.29
CA ALA A 4 -2.25 -29.91 8.66
C ALA A 4 -3.34 -28.86 8.39
N ARG A 5 -3.66 -28.01 9.38
CA ARG A 5 -4.65 -26.95 9.21
C ARG A 5 -4.23 -25.92 8.16
N THR A 6 -2.95 -25.57 8.12
CA THR A 6 -2.39 -24.68 7.09
C THR A 6 -2.55 -25.30 5.70
N LYS A 7 -2.25 -26.61 5.56
CA LYS A 7 -2.36 -27.32 4.29
C LYS A 7 -3.80 -27.41 3.80
N GLU A 8 -4.76 -27.64 4.69
CA GLU A 8 -6.19 -27.68 4.36
C GLU A 8 -6.66 -26.36 3.74
N VAL A 9 -6.42 -25.23 4.42
CA VAL A 9 -6.75 -23.89 3.90
C VAL A 9 -6.06 -23.63 2.56
N MET A 10 -4.77 -24.00 2.44
CA MET A 10 -4.02 -23.81 1.21
C MET A 10 -4.48 -24.71 0.06
N GLN A 11 -5.04 -25.90 0.34
CA GLN A 11 -5.60 -26.79 -0.68
C GLN A 11 -6.90 -26.23 -1.25
N GLU A 12 -7.82 -25.81 -0.38
CA GLU A 12 -9.08 -25.16 -0.79
C GLU A 12 -8.80 -23.87 -1.56
N PHE A 13 -7.96 -22.98 -1.00
CA PHE A 13 -7.53 -21.76 -1.70
C PHE A 13 -6.86 -22.09 -3.03
N GLY A 14 -5.98 -23.09 -3.07
CA GLY A 14 -5.23 -23.46 -4.27
C GLY A 14 -6.12 -23.98 -5.40
N GLN A 15 -7.24 -24.64 -5.09
CA GLN A 15 -8.24 -25.04 -6.09
C GLN A 15 -8.91 -23.82 -6.71
N ILE A 16 -9.37 -22.88 -5.88
CA ILE A 16 -9.99 -21.63 -6.33
C ILE A 16 -8.99 -20.80 -7.15
N TYR A 17 -7.75 -20.65 -6.67
CA TYR A 17 -6.71 -19.90 -7.36
C TYR A 17 -6.41 -20.43 -8.76
N LYS A 18 -6.32 -21.76 -8.94
CA LYS A 18 -6.12 -22.37 -10.27
C LYS A 18 -7.25 -22.03 -11.24
N GLN A 19 -8.49 -22.05 -10.77
CA GLN A 19 -9.65 -21.67 -11.58
C GLN A 19 -9.62 -20.17 -11.92
N GLN A 20 -9.37 -19.31 -10.92
CA GLN A 20 -9.31 -17.87 -11.13
C GLN A 20 -8.12 -17.44 -11.99
N TYR A 21 -7.02 -18.20 -12.00
CA TYR A 21 -5.88 -17.95 -12.89
C TYR A 21 -6.27 -18.06 -14.36
N ALA A 22 -7.03 -19.09 -14.73
CA ALA A 22 -7.50 -19.26 -16.11
C ALA A 22 -8.50 -18.17 -16.52
N VAL A 23 -9.41 -17.77 -15.62
CA VAL A 23 -10.33 -16.63 -15.86
C VAL A 23 -9.58 -15.31 -16.00
N ALA A 24 -8.59 -15.05 -15.14
CA ALA A 24 -7.76 -13.84 -15.22
C ALA A 24 -6.93 -13.80 -16.50
N LEU A 25 -6.40 -14.95 -16.93
CA LEU A 25 -5.70 -15.08 -18.21
C LEU A 25 -6.62 -14.79 -19.39
N PHE A 26 -7.85 -15.35 -19.41
CA PHE A 26 -8.86 -15.02 -20.42
C PHE A 26 -9.10 -13.50 -20.50
N ASN A 27 -9.32 -12.84 -19.37
CA ASN A 27 -9.58 -11.41 -19.33
C ASN A 27 -8.36 -10.57 -19.79
N SER A 28 -7.14 -10.98 -19.43
CA SER A 28 -5.90 -10.32 -19.87
C SER A 28 -5.73 -10.42 -21.38
N VAL A 29 -5.82 -11.64 -21.93
CA VAL A 29 -5.65 -11.89 -23.37
C VAL A 29 -6.73 -11.18 -24.19
N ARG A 30 -7.98 -11.19 -23.70
CA ARG A 30 -9.07 -10.44 -24.32
C ARG A 30 -8.76 -8.94 -24.37
N HIS A 31 -8.31 -8.37 -23.25
CA HIS A 31 -7.98 -6.94 -23.16
C HIS A 31 -6.83 -6.54 -24.11
N GLU A 32 -5.82 -7.40 -24.25
CA GLU A 32 -4.73 -7.23 -25.22
C GLU A 32 -5.24 -7.23 -26.67
N ILE A 33 -6.12 -8.17 -27.02
CA ILE A 33 -6.68 -8.30 -28.39
C ILE A 33 -7.61 -7.12 -28.71
N GLU A 34 -8.45 -6.69 -27.77
CA GLU A 34 -9.38 -5.58 -27.95
C GLU A 34 -8.69 -4.20 -27.94
N GLY A 35 -7.38 -4.15 -27.67
CA GLY A 35 -6.59 -2.91 -27.71
C GLY A 35 -7.02 -1.91 -26.63
N GLY A 36 -7.33 -2.41 -25.43
CA GLY A 36 -7.89 -1.61 -24.34
C GLY A 36 -6.94 -0.52 -23.83
N GLY A 37 -6.95 0.65 -24.45
CA GLY A 37 -6.25 1.84 -23.97
C GLY A 37 -7.14 2.67 -23.04
N GLY A 38 -6.70 2.86 -21.79
CA GLY A 38 -7.27 3.89 -20.92
C GLY A 38 -6.89 5.31 -21.38
N PRO A 39 -7.57 6.35 -20.88
CA PRO A 39 -7.15 7.73 -21.13
C PRO A 39 -5.72 7.94 -20.62
N GLN A 40 -4.91 8.59 -21.44
CA GLN A 40 -3.51 8.80 -21.14
C GLN A 40 -3.30 9.83 -20.01
N SER A 41 -2.45 9.48 -19.04
CA SER A 41 -2.04 10.38 -17.95
C SER A 41 -1.34 11.62 -18.52
N GLN A 42 -1.59 12.78 -17.90
CA GLN A 42 -0.94 14.05 -18.27
C GLN A 42 0.41 14.26 -17.59
N LEU A 43 0.60 13.70 -16.40
CA LEU A 43 1.86 13.60 -15.69
C LEU A 43 2.69 12.42 -16.21
N LEU A 44 4.00 12.58 -16.16
CA LEU A 44 4.95 11.51 -16.40
C LEU A 44 5.03 10.59 -15.18
N HIS A 45 5.16 9.29 -15.45
CA HIS A 45 5.29 8.27 -14.42
C HIS A 45 6.74 7.81 -14.39
N ARG A 46 7.30 7.74 -13.18
CA ARG A 46 8.64 7.21 -12.99
C ARG A 46 8.58 5.70 -13.22
N LYS A 47 9.23 5.20 -14.27
CA LYS A 47 9.20 3.76 -14.61
C LYS A 47 9.75 2.93 -13.44
N ALA A 48 8.97 1.97 -12.95
CA ALA A 48 9.32 1.10 -11.82
C ALA A 48 10.30 -0.03 -12.19
N VAL A 49 10.65 -0.18 -13.48
CA VAL A 49 11.47 -1.30 -13.95
C VAL A 49 12.95 -1.02 -13.69
N PRO A 50 13.70 -1.95 -13.09
CA PRO A 50 15.16 -1.88 -13.01
C PRO A 50 15.73 -2.10 -14.42
N SER A 51 15.79 -1.03 -15.20
CA SER A 51 16.71 -0.95 -16.33
C SER A 51 18.08 -0.54 -15.78
N PRO A 52 19.20 -1.05 -16.33
CA PRO A 52 20.54 -0.52 -15.99
C PRO A 52 20.69 0.99 -16.27
N LEU A 53 19.70 1.62 -16.92
CA LEU A 53 19.63 3.05 -17.24
C LEU A 53 18.68 3.86 -16.34
N PHE A 54 17.90 3.24 -15.45
CA PHE A 54 16.93 3.95 -14.58
C PHE A 54 17.19 3.67 -13.10
N GLN A 55 17.40 4.74 -12.34
CA GLN A 55 17.79 4.67 -10.93
C GLN A 55 16.58 4.91 -10.02
N ASP A 56 16.30 3.98 -9.10
CA ASP A 56 15.35 4.20 -8.00
C ASP A 56 15.76 5.48 -7.24
N PRO A 57 14.87 6.48 -7.08
CA PRO A 57 15.15 7.72 -6.34
C PRO A 57 15.64 7.49 -4.90
N LEU A 58 15.27 6.34 -4.33
CA LEU A 58 15.68 5.90 -3.02
C LEU A 58 16.91 4.96 -3.07
N ALA A 59 17.46 4.64 -4.25
CA ALA A 59 18.63 3.79 -4.40
C ALA A 59 19.82 4.35 -3.61
N GLY A 60 20.37 3.53 -2.71
CA GLY A 60 21.48 3.94 -1.84
C GLY A 60 21.12 4.97 -0.76
N ARG A 61 19.83 5.33 -0.62
CA ARG A 61 19.32 6.24 0.43
C ARG A 61 18.64 5.44 1.54
N SER A 62 18.71 5.99 2.75
CA SER A 62 17.89 5.53 3.87
C SER A 62 16.76 6.52 4.07
N ILE A 63 15.53 6.03 4.22
CA ILE A 63 14.35 6.87 4.46
C ILE A 63 14.53 7.60 5.79
N PHE A 64 14.87 6.84 6.82
CA PHE A 64 15.18 7.41 8.12
C PHE A 64 16.10 6.50 8.93
N SER A 65 16.85 7.10 9.84
CA SER A 65 17.52 6.36 10.89
C SER A 65 17.61 7.19 12.16
N GLY A 66 17.73 6.52 13.30
CA GLY A 66 17.93 7.18 14.58
C GLY A 66 17.88 6.17 15.73
N SER A 67 18.08 6.65 16.94
CA SER A 67 18.04 5.80 18.13
C SER A 67 16.63 5.73 18.71
N LEU A 68 16.20 4.53 19.08
CA LEU A 68 14.97 4.29 19.86
C LEU A 68 15.32 3.49 21.11
N PHE A 69 14.62 3.75 22.22
CA PHE A 69 14.60 2.80 23.34
C PHE A 69 13.65 1.67 22.98
N GLN A 70 14.14 0.44 22.87
CA GLN A 70 13.32 -0.75 22.63
C GLN A 70 13.16 -1.55 23.92
N TYR A 71 11.92 -1.98 24.23
CA TYR A 71 11.69 -2.96 25.28
C TYR A 71 12.04 -4.37 24.79
N LEU A 72 12.97 -5.02 25.48
CA LEU A 72 13.35 -6.42 25.23
C LEU A 72 12.54 -7.34 26.13
N GLU A 73 11.75 -8.18 25.49
CA GLU A 73 10.82 -9.11 26.12
C GLU A 73 11.55 -10.19 26.92
N GLU A 74 12.72 -10.61 26.42
CA GLU A 74 13.53 -11.71 26.91
C GLU A 74 14.14 -11.43 28.29
N ASN A 75 14.57 -10.19 28.54
CA ASN A 75 15.21 -9.79 29.79
C ASN A 75 14.47 -8.67 30.53
N ARG A 76 13.32 -8.21 30.00
CA ARG A 76 12.46 -7.15 30.54
C ARG A 76 13.17 -5.81 30.74
N LYS A 77 14.16 -5.51 29.89
CA LYS A 77 14.94 -4.27 29.95
C LYS A 77 14.68 -3.40 28.73
N TRP A 78 14.72 -2.09 28.92
CA TRP A 78 14.81 -1.13 27.84
C TRP A 78 16.27 -1.02 27.39
N ARG A 79 16.51 -1.09 26.08
CA ARG A 79 17.83 -0.92 25.49
C ARG A 79 17.76 0.06 24.33
N THR A 80 18.76 0.91 24.23
CA THR A 80 18.93 1.76 23.05
C THR A 80 19.28 0.88 21.85
N ARG A 81 18.58 1.10 20.74
CA ARG A 81 18.84 0.46 19.46
C ARG A 81 18.96 1.52 18.39
N PHE A 82 19.94 1.35 17.51
CA PHE A 82 19.98 2.16 16.30
C PHE A 82 19.05 1.54 15.27
N VAL A 83 18.06 2.30 14.82
CA VAL A 83 17.05 1.87 13.87
C VAL A 83 17.35 2.50 12.52
N SER A 84 17.33 1.70 11.47
CA SER A 84 17.49 2.14 10.09
C SER A 84 16.34 1.61 9.24
N VAL A 85 15.79 2.50 8.41
CA VAL A 85 14.75 2.21 7.43
C VAL A 85 15.37 2.45 6.04
N PRO A 86 15.73 1.40 5.30
CA PRO A 86 16.21 1.50 3.91
C PRO A 86 15.03 1.67 2.94
N ASN A 87 15.30 1.77 1.64
CA ASN A 87 14.29 1.88 0.58
C ASN A 87 13.29 0.70 0.52
N SER A 88 13.61 -0.45 1.13
CA SER A 88 12.65 -1.56 1.28
C SER A 88 11.59 -1.33 2.37
N TYR A 89 11.66 -0.22 3.12
CA TYR A 89 10.79 0.10 4.25
C TYR A 89 10.80 -0.93 5.41
N ALA A 90 11.68 -1.93 5.36
CA ALA A 90 11.85 -2.89 6.45
C ALA A 90 12.62 -2.26 7.62
N VAL A 91 12.01 -2.26 8.82
CA VAL A 91 12.60 -1.62 10.00
C VAL A 91 13.71 -2.51 10.56
N SER A 92 14.96 -2.08 10.43
CA SER A 92 16.15 -2.83 10.85
C SER A 92 16.73 -2.25 12.15
N LEU A 93 16.89 -3.08 13.18
CA LEU A 93 17.37 -2.68 14.51
C LEU A 93 18.77 -3.24 14.75
N TYR A 94 19.71 -2.35 15.02
CA TYR A 94 21.11 -2.65 15.30
C TYR A 94 21.43 -2.38 16.77
N GLU A 95 22.49 -3.02 17.29
CA GLU A 95 22.97 -2.76 18.65
C GLU A 95 23.34 -1.30 18.85
N SER A 96 24.03 -0.72 17.86
CA SER A 96 24.52 0.66 17.85
C SER A 96 24.63 1.18 16.42
N LYS A 97 24.82 2.49 16.27
CA LYS A 97 25.15 3.10 14.98
C LYS A 97 26.45 2.55 14.39
N THR A 98 27.47 2.33 15.23
CA THR A 98 28.75 1.77 14.80
C THR A 98 28.61 0.35 14.23
N ALA A 99 27.71 -0.47 14.76
CA ALA A 99 27.43 -1.79 14.21
C ALA A 99 26.82 -1.72 12.81
N HIS A 100 25.87 -0.79 12.60
CA HIS A 100 25.28 -0.54 11.29
C HIS A 100 26.32 -0.04 10.29
N ASP A 101 27.14 0.95 10.68
CA ASP A 101 28.12 1.57 9.79
C ASP A 101 29.24 0.60 9.38
N ARG A 102 29.54 -0.41 10.22
CA ARG A 102 30.44 -1.53 9.91
C ARG A 102 29.80 -2.63 9.06
N GLY A 103 28.52 -2.48 8.68
CA GLY A 103 27.80 -3.48 7.88
C GLY A 103 27.50 -4.78 8.64
N LEU A 104 27.48 -4.77 9.97
CA LEU A 104 27.07 -5.94 10.75
C LEU A 104 25.59 -6.24 10.55
N HIS A 105 25.18 -7.50 10.77
CA HIS A 105 23.78 -7.87 10.65
C HIS A 105 22.90 -7.18 11.72
N PRO A 106 21.67 -6.75 11.36
CA PRO A 106 20.72 -6.25 12.34
C PRO A 106 20.34 -7.36 13.34
N ARG A 107 20.08 -6.97 14.59
CA ARG A 107 19.53 -7.86 15.62
C ARG A 107 18.14 -8.35 15.24
N VAL A 108 17.34 -7.47 14.65
CA VAL A 108 15.96 -7.74 14.24
C VAL A 108 15.65 -6.92 13.00
N THR A 109 15.02 -7.56 12.02
CA THR A 109 14.36 -6.88 10.89
C THR A 109 12.86 -7.11 11.00
N ILE A 110 12.07 -6.05 10.84
CA ILE A 110 10.61 -6.08 10.97
C ILE A 110 10.01 -5.70 9.62
N ASN A 111 9.18 -6.59 9.08
CA ASN A 111 8.23 -6.25 8.03
C ASN A 111 6.95 -5.74 8.71
N CYS A 112 6.47 -4.57 8.31
CA CYS A 112 5.40 -3.87 9.00
C CYS A 112 4.00 -4.15 8.40
N ALA A 113 3.86 -5.12 7.50
CA ALA A 113 2.56 -5.49 6.95
C ALA A 113 1.61 -5.95 8.07
N GLY A 114 0.37 -5.46 8.05
CA GLY A 114 -0.67 -5.77 9.03
C GLY A 114 -0.47 -5.15 10.41
N TYR A 115 0.61 -4.37 10.63
CA TYR A 115 0.80 -3.65 11.89
C TYR A 115 -0.01 -2.36 11.97
N LYS A 116 -0.34 -1.95 13.18
CA LYS A 116 -0.81 -0.61 13.53
C LYS A 116 0.22 0.07 14.43
N VAL A 117 0.44 1.37 14.21
CA VAL A 117 1.33 2.18 15.03
C VAL A 117 0.47 2.93 16.06
N LEU A 118 0.74 2.73 17.34
CA LEU A 118 0.05 3.38 18.45
C LEU A 118 1.00 4.33 19.16
N THR A 119 0.50 5.46 19.64
CA THR A 119 1.28 6.49 20.34
C THR A 119 0.98 6.55 21.84
N SER A 120 0.03 5.75 22.32
CA SER A 120 -0.31 5.64 23.75
C SER A 120 -0.37 4.19 24.21
N MET A 121 -0.05 3.96 25.48
CA MET A 121 -0.23 2.64 26.11
C MET A 121 -1.70 2.36 26.43
N GLU A 122 -2.53 3.39 26.54
CA GLU A 122 -3.97 3.27 26.79
C GLU A 122 -4.68 2.62 25.60
N GLU A 123 -4.48 3.13 24.38
CA GLU A 123 -4.96 2.51 23.14
C GLU A 123 -4.48 1.06 23.00
N TYR A 124 -3.21 0.82 23.33
CA TYR A 124 -2.67 -0.54 23.30
C TYR A 124 -3.38 -1.48 24.27
N LEU A 125 -3.64 -1.02 25.50
CA LEU A 125 -4.34 -1.81 26.52
C LEU A 125 -5.78 -2.13 26.10
N GLU A 126 -6.49 -1.18 25.50
CA GLU A 126 -7.84 -1.38 24.95
C GLU A 126 -7.87 -2.52 23.92
N LEU A 127 -6.91 -2.52 22.98
CA LEU A 127 -6.81 -3.56 21.96
C LEU A 127 -6.53 -4.95 22.54
N ILE A 128 -5.71 -5.05 23.60
CA ILE A 128 -5.33 -6.35 24.16
C ILE A 128 -6.30 -6.86 25.23
N ASN A 129 -7.16 -6.01 25.79
CA ASN A 129 -8.14 -6.41 26.79
C ASN A 129 -9.11 -7.48 26.24
N GLY A 130 -9.42 -7.42 24.94
CA GLY A 130 -10.23 -8.43 24.25
C GLY A 130 -9.48 -9.70 23.80
N SER A 131 -8.17 -9.82 24.08
CA SER A 131 -7.36 -10.91 23.51
C SER A 131 -7.62 -12.31 24.08
N LEU A 132 -8.17 -12.42 25.30
CA LEU A 132 -8.51 -13.68 25.98
C LEU A 132 -9.92 -13.62 26.58
N PRO A 133 -10.98 -13.60 25.74
CA PRO A 133 -12.35 -13.52 26.22
C PRO A 133 -12.70 -14.78 27.04
N GLY A 134 -13.51 -14.62 28.10
CA GLY A 134 -13.97 -15.73 28.95
C GLY A 134 -12.92 -16.32 29.92
N VAL A 135 -11.63 -15.97 29.80
CA VAL A 135 -10.60 -16.45 30.73
C VAL A 135 -10.68 -15.70 32.05
N LYS A 136 -11.13 -16.37 33.11
CA LYS A 136 -11.16 -15.81 34.47
C LYS A 136 -9.74 -15.79 35.06
N ALA A 137 -9.22 -14.60 35.35
CA ALA A 137 -7.96 -14.40 36.06
C ALA A 137 -8.01 -13.10 36.86
N LYS A 138 -7.30 -13.06 38.00
CA LYS A 138 -7.14 -11.80 38.76
C LYS A 138 -6.38 -10.80 37.90
N VAL A 139 -6.89 -9.57 37.83
CA VAL A 139 -6.17 -8.45 37.21
C VAL A 139 -4.95 -8.14 38.07
N GLY A 140 -3.79 -7.96 37.44
CA GLY A 140 -2.58 -7.56 38.13
C GLY A 140 -2.55 -6.06 38.36
N ASN A 141 -2.05 -5.62 39.53
CA ASN A 141 -1.87 -4.20 39.82
C ASN A 141 -0.64 -3.57 39.13
N ASN A 142 0.22 -4.39 38.52
CA ASN A 142 1.40 -3.89 37.83
C ASN A 142 1.05 -3.56 36.37
N PRO A 143 1.67 -2.54 35.75
CA PRO A 143 1.50 -2.31 34.32
C PRO A 143 2.15 -3.46 33.52
N LEU A 144 1.59 -3.80 32.36
CA LEU A 144 2.14 -4.82 31.45
C LEU A 144 3.60 -4.49 31.08
N ILE A 145 3.82 -3.21 30.76
CA ILE A 145 5.12 -2.61 30.43
C ILE A 145 5.15 -1.24 31.08
N LYS A 146 6.21 -0.94 31.83
CA LYS A 146 6.50 0.40 32.34
C LYS A 146 7.41 1.11 31.35
N CYS A 147 6.88 2.12 30.66
CA CYS A 147 7.64 2.95 29.73
C CYS A 147 8.70 3.78 30.46
N VAL A 148 9.85 3.97 29.81
CA VAL A 148 10.95 4.79 30.34
C VAL A 148 10.73 6.29 30.09
N THR A 149 9.83 6.63 29.17
CA THR A 149 9.44 8.01 28.85
C THR A 149 7.92 8.10 28.67
N GLN A 150 7.40 9.32 28.59
CA GLN A 150 5.97 9.59 28.36
C GLN A 150 5.55 9.45 26.88
N PHE A 151 6.49 9.17 25.99
CA PHE A 151 6.27 9.16 24.54
C PHE A 151 6.49 7.75 23.97
N PRO A 152 5.56 6.82 24.17
CA PRO A 152 5.68 5.46 23.65
C PRO A 152 5.34 5.39 22.16
N LEU A 153 5.86 4.38 21.49
CA LEU A 153 5.45 3.95 20.16
C LEU A 153 5.29 2.44 20.18
N VAL A 154 4.10 1.95 19.84
CA VAL A 154 3.81 0.51 19.85
C VAL A 154 3.44 0.04 18.45
N LEU A 155 4.16 -0.96 17.95
CA LEU A 155 3.76 -1.71 16.78
C LEU A 155 2.92 -2.89 17.24
N TRP A 156 1.61 -2.82 16.99
CA TRP A 156 0.65 -3.88 17.29
C TRP A 156 0.28 -4.63 16.02
N HIS A 157 0.12 -5.96 16.09
CA HIS A 157 -0.37 -6.79 15.00
C HIS A 157 -1.33 -7.82 15.59
N PRO A 158 -2.43 -8.19 14.92
CA PRO A 158 -3.38 -9.16 15.49
C PRO A 158 -2.82 -10.57 15.75
N TYR A 159 -1.64 -10.89 15.20
CA TYR A 159 -1.11 -12.26 15.15
C TYR A 159 0.39 -12.28 15.49
N ALA A 160 1.17 -11.35 14.93
CA ALA A 160 2.62 -11.29 15.09
C ALA A 160 3.07 -10.57 16.38
N ARG A 161 4.36 -10.69 16.72
CA ARG A 161 4.95 -10.09 17.92
C ARG A 161 4.84 -8.57 17.94
N HIS A 162 4.21 -8.05 19.00
CA HIS A 162 4.18 -6.62 19.27
C HIS A 162 5.58 -6.08 19.60
N ARG A 163 5.84 -4.82 19.23
CA ARG A 163 7.11 -4.14 19.52
C ARG A 163 6.84 -2.83 20.24
N TYR A 164 7.63 -2.57 21.28
CA TYR A 164 7.45 -1.39 22.13
C TYR A 164 8.71 -0.53 22.07
N PHE A 165 8.50 0.74 21.78
CA PHE A 165 9.53 1.75 21.69
C PHE A 165 9.18 2.95 22.57
N CYS A 166 10.20 3.72 22.95
CA CYS A 166 10.09 5.01 23.64
C CYS A 166 11.09 6.00 23.03
N VAL A 167 10.71 7.27 23.03
CA VAL A 167 11.54 8.42 22.62
C VAL A 167 11.53 9.50 23.68
N MET A 168 12.43 10.48 23.59
CA MET A 168 12.62 11.47 24.67
C MET A 168 11.66 12.66 24.54
N THR A 169 11.18 12.96 23.33
CA THR A 169 10.35 14.15 23.08
C THR A 169 9.13 13.83 22.22
N GLU A 170 8.08 14.64 22.36
CA GLU A 170 6.88 14.57 21.51
C GLU A 170 7.21 14.77 20.03
N LYS A 171 8.17 15.64 19.71
CA LYS A 171 8.62 15.90 18.33
C LYS A 171 9.26 14.66 17.71
N GLU A 172 10.09 13.94 18.46
CA GLU A 172 10.62 12.65 18.03
C GLU A 172 9.53 11.61 17.86
N GLN A 173 8.53 11.60 18.76
CA GLN A 173 7.42 10.65 18.70
C GLN A 173 6.61 10.85 17.43
N LYS A 174 6.22 12.09 17.12
CA LYS A 174 5.50 12.44 15.88
C LYS A 174 6.30 12.05 14.63
N LYS A 175 7.61 12.27 14.64
CA LYS A 175 8.49 11.92 13.52
C LYS A 175 8.59 10.41 13.31
N TRP A 176 8.87 9.67 14.37
CA TRP A 176 8.96 8.20 14.31
C TRP A 176 7.61 7.56 14.03
N HIS A 177 6.51 8.13 14.54
CA HIS A 177 5.15 7.73 14.20
C HIS A 177 4.93 7.81 12.69
N ALA A 178 5.21 8.97 12.07
CA ALA A 178 5.07 9.14 10.61
C ALA A 178 5.96 8.14 9.83
N VAL A 179 7.21 7.95 10.25
CA VAL A 179 8.12 6.97 9.62
C VAL A 179 7.57 5.54 9.72
N LEU A 180 7.08 5.13 10.89
CA LEU A 180 6.53 3.78 11.09
C LEU A 180 5.21 3.59 10.34
N GLN A 181 4.35 4.60 10.30
CA GLN A 181 3.12 4.59 9.50
C GLN A 181 3.44 4.43 8.00
N ASP A 182 4.47 5.11 7.51
CA ASP A 182 4.97 4.94 6.14
C ASP A 182 5.48 3.51 5.89
N CYS A 183 6.21 2.93 6.84
CA CYS A 183 6.65 1.53 6.76
C CYS A 183 5.47 0.56 6.69
N VAL A 184 4.43 0.78 7.51
CA VAL A 184 3.18 -0.01 7.47
C VAL A 184 2.50 0.15 6.13
N ARG A 185 2.28 1.37 5.66
CA ARG A 185 1.58 1.65 4.39
C ARG A 185 2.29 1.03 3.20
N HIS A 186 3.62 1.18 3.14
CA HIS A 186 4.42 0.56 2.08
C HIS A 186 4.35 -0.97 2.15
N SER A 187 4.52 -1.55 3.34
CA SER A 187 4.47 -3.01 3.51
C SER A 187 3.08 -3.58 3.23
N ASN A 188 2.01 -2.85 3.53
CA ASN A 188 0.64 -3.25 3.26
C ASN A 188 0.34 -3.31 1.76
N ASN A 189 0.93 -2.42 0.97
CA ASN A 189 0.81 -2.37 -0.49
C ASN A 189 1.73 -3.42 -1.18
N GLY A 190 1.66 -4.66 -0.71
CA GLY A 190 2.55 -5.74 -1.15
C GLY A 190 2.06 -6.53 -2.37
N ILE A 191 0.85 -6.26 -2.88
CA ILE A 191 0.35 -6.93 -4.08
C ILE A 191 0.76 -6.11 -5.30
N PRO A 192 1.53 -6.66 -6.26
CA PRO A 192 1.93 -5.94 -7.46
C PRO A 192 0.71 -5.64 -8.36
N GLU A 193 0.49 -4.38 -8.74
CA GLU A 193 -0.64 -4.00 -9.61
C GLU A 193 -0.36 -4.23 -11.10
N ASP A 194 0.90 -4.46 -11.47
CA ASP A 194 1.41 -4.60 -12.82
C ASP A 194 1.35 -6.05 -13.37
N LEU A 195 0.90 -7.02 -12.56
CA LEU A 195 0.73 -8.40 -12.99
C LEU A 195 -0.72 -8.66 -13.43
N PRO A 196 -1.04 -8.64 -14.75
CA PRO A 196 -2.43 -8.62 -15.23
C PRO A 196 -3.20 -9.93 -14.99
N VAL A 197 -2.48 -11.04 -14.72
CA VAL A 197 -3.09 -12.35 -14.46
C VAL A 197 -2.98 -12.75 -12.99
N GLN A 198 -1.76 -12.74 -12.43
CA GLN A 198 -1.50 -13.28 -11.10
C GLN A 198 -2.22 -12.51 -9.99
N THR A 199 -2.22 -11.18 -10.08
CA THR A 199 -2.82 -10.31 -9.06
C THR A 199 -4.35 -10.44 -9.04
N PRO A 200 -5.08 -10.29 -10.17
CA PRO A 200 -6.52 -10.53 -10.18
C PRO A 200 -6.89 -11.96 -9.78
N ALA A 201 -6.11 -12.97 -10.20
CA ALA A 201 -6.36 -14.35 -9.78
C ALA A 201 -6.23 -14.53 -8.26
N PHE A 202 -5.20 -13.93 -7.65
CA PHE A 202 -4.96 -14.01 -6.21
C PHE A 202 -6.04 -13.30 -5.42
N THR A 203 -6.33 -12.03 -5.73
CA THR A 203 -7.31 -11.22 -5.00
C THR A 203 -8.72 -11.80 -5.12
N ASN A 204 -9.12 -12.29 -6.30
CA ASN A 204 -10.40 -12.99 -6.48
C ASN A 204 -10.45 -14.31 -5.72
N ALA A 205 -9.37 -15.09 -5.73
CA ALA A 205 -9.35 -16.36 -5.00
C ALA A 205 -9.49 -16.17 -3.48
N VAL A 206 -8.82 -15.16 -2.90
CA VAL A 206 -8.99 -14.82 -1.48
C VAL A 206 -10.43 -14.39 -1.19
N ARG A 207 -10.99 -13.53 -2.05
CA ARG A 207 -12.37 -13.03 -1.90
C ARG A 207 -13.40 -14.17 -1.96
N LEU A 208 -13.33 -15.02 -2.98
CA LEU A 208 -14.23 -16.17 -3.15
C LEU A 208 -14.09 -17.18 -2.01
N TYR A 209 -12.86 -17.44 -1.56
CA TYR A 209 -12.61 -18.29 -0.39
C TYR A 209 -13.32 -17.77 0.86
N ARG A 210 -13.20 -16.46 1.14
CA ARG A 210 -13.85 -15.83 2.29
C ARG A 210 -15.38 -15.80 2.14
N GLN A 211 -15.89 -15.53 0.95
CA GLN A 211 -17.34 -15.55 0.67
C GLN A 211 -17.96 -16.94 0.86
N ALA A 212 -17.26 -18.02 0.48
CA ALA A 212 -17.70 -19.38 0.74
C ALA A 212 -17.85 -19.70 2.25
N LYS A 213 -17.19 -18.92 3.11
CA LYS A 213 -17.28 -18.98 4.57
C LYS A 213 -18.24 -17.94 5.17
N GLY A 214 -19.02 -17.25 4.33
CA GLY A 214 -19.96 -16.23 4.75
C GLY A 214 -19.34 -14.87 5.04
N HIS A 215 -18.03 -14.68 4.81
CA HIS A 215 -17.36 -13.40 4.98
C HIS A 215 -17.41 -12.59 3.68
N TYR A 216 -18.31 -11.62 3.61
CA TYR A 216 -18.43 -10.66 2.52
C TYR A 216 -17.75 -9.33 2.90
N GLY A 217 -17.41 -8.53 1.90
CA GLY A 217 -16.91 -7.16 2.11
C GLY A 217 -15.38 -7.03 2.08
N THR A 218 -14.92 -5.82 2.41
CA THR A 218 -13.50 -5.49 2.53
C THR A 218 -12.86 -6.22 3.71
N TRP A 219 -11.54 -6.38 3.68
CA TRP A 219 -10.79 -7.11 4.71
C TRP A 219 -9.50 -6.38 5.07
N ASP A 220 -9.39 -5.96 6.33
CA ASP A 220 -8.21 -5.26 6.86
C ASP A 220 -6.91 -6.06 6.69
N MET A 221 -7.01 -7.39 6.74
CA MET A 221 -5.85 -8.28 6.63
C MET A 221 -5.51 -8.68 5.18
N MET A 222 -6.16 -8.04 4.19
CA MET A 222 -5.74 -8.05 2.78
C MET A 222 -4.54 -7.12 2.56
N CYS A 223 -3.50 -7.31 3.37
CA CYS A 223 -2.32 -6.45 3.39
C CYS A 223 -1.04 -7.29 3.47
N GLY A 224 0.02 -6.82 2.81
CA GLY A 224 1.27 -7.53 2.67
C GLY A 224 1.42 -8.26 1.34
N GLN A 225 2.50 -9.03 1.24
CA GLN A 225 2.75 -9.92 0.11
C GLN A 225 1.78 -11.12 0.13
N PRO A 226 1.52 -11.79 -1.01
CA PRO A 226 0.57 -12.90 -1.08
C PRO A 226 0.76 -13.98 0.01
N PRO A 227 1.99 -14.42 0.38
CA PRO A 227 2.17 -15.37 1.48
C PRO A 227 1.74 -14.85 2.86
N GLN A 228 1.88 -13.54 3.11
CA GLN A 228 1.45 -12.90 4.36
C GLN A 228 -0.07 -12.85 4.45
N ILE A 229 -0.73 -12.51 3.34
CA ILE A 229 -2.19 -12.50 3.24
C ILE A 229 -2.74 -13.92 3.45
N LEU A 230 -2.12 -14.93 2.85
CA LEU A 230 -2.49 -16.33 3.08
C LEU A 230 -2.25 -16.78 4.53
N ALA A 231 -1.18 -16.30 5.16
CA ALA A 231 -0.96 -16.56 6.57
C ALA A 231 -2.05 -15.91 7.43
N ASN A 232 -2.47 -14.70 7.11
CA ASN A 232 -3.60 -14.03 7.76
C ASN A 232 -4.90 -14.82 7.58
N LEU A 233 -5.13 -15.38 6.40
CA LEU A 233 -6.31 -16.19 6.08
C LEU A 233 -6.38 -17.48 6.90
N VAL A 234 -5.24 -18.15 7.08
CA VAL A 234 -5.11 -19.32 7.96
C VAL A 234 -5.36 -18.91 9.42
N MET A 235 -4.76 -17.80 9.86
CA MET A 235 -4.93 -17.29 11.22
C MET A 235 -6.35 -16.83 11.55
N GLU A 236 -7.13 -16.36 10.58
CA GLU A 236 -8.52 -15.89 10.78
C GLU A 236 -9.38 -16.94 11.49
N THR A 237 -9.20 -18.23 11.17
CA THR A 237 -9.90 -19.34 11.84
C THR A 237 -9.06 -19.96 12.96
N LEU A 238 -7.79 -20.25 12.67
CA LEU A 238 -6.90 -20.97 13.59
C LEU A 238 -6.66 -20.21 14.91
N HIS A 239 -6.65 -18.87 14.88
CA HIS A 239 -6.36 -18.06 16.06
C HIS A 239 -7.42 -18.25 17.15
N SER A 240 -8.71 -18.30 16.81
CA SER A 240 -9.77 -18.52 17.81
C SER A 240 -9.72 -19.93 18.39
N ASP A 241 -9.57 -20.96 17.53
CA ASP A 241 -9.50 -22.35 17.97
C ASP A 241 -8.34 -22.59 18.96
N LEU A 242 -7.17 -22.04 18.64
CA LEU A 242 -5.99 -22.13 19.52
C LEU A 242 -6.19 -21.33 20.80
N ARG A 243 -6.84 -20.17 20.72
CA ARG A 243 -7.12 -19.33 21.89
C ARG A 243 -8.00 -20.06 22.88
N ASP A 244 -9.04 -20.73 22.41
CA ASP A 244 -9.99 -21.44 23.27
C ASP A 244 -9.35 -22.70 23.88
N ALA A 245 -8.49 -23.39 23.12
CA ALA A 245 -7.76 -24.56 23.60
C ALA A 245 -6.63 -24.22 24.60
N ILE A 246 -5.91 -23.12 24.39
CA ILE A 246 -4.70 -22.77 25.14
C ILE A 246 -4.99 -21.76 26.26
N GLY A 247 -5.85 -20.77 26.01
CA GLY A 247 -6.15 -19.66 26.91
C GLY A 247 -6.45 -20.08 28.36
N PRO A 248 -7.35 -21.06 28.59
CA PRO A 248 -7.64 -21.58 29.93
C PRO A 248 -6.44 -22.21 30.64
N ARG A 249 -5.47 -22.74 29.89
CA ARG A 249 -4.28 -23.44 30.41
C ARG A 249 -3.12 -22.50 30.74
N LEU A 250 -3.21 -21.23 30.33
CA LEU A 250 -2.20 -20.22 30.63
C LEU A 250 -2.16 -19.92 32.13
N LYS A 251 -0.95 -19.83 32.69
CA LYS A 251 -0.70 -19.59 34.12
C LYS A 251 -0.44 -18.11 34.38
N GLY A 252 -0.79 -17.66 35.60
CA GLY A 252 -0.53 -16.30 36.08
C GLY A 252 -1.73 -15.36 36.06
N LYS A 253 -1.46 -14.09 36.37
CA LYS A 253 -2.46 -12.99 36.33
C LYS A 253 -2.86 -12.68 34.89
N MET A 254 -3.97 -11.96 34.69
CA MET A 254 -4.52 -11.69 33.34
C MET A 254 -3.46 -11.16 32.35
N GLN A 255 -2.70 -10.14 32.74
CA GLN A 255 -1.63 -9.57 31.93
C GLN A 255 -0.50 -10.56 31.58
N GLN A 256 -0.15 -11.47 32.49
CA GLN A 256 0.85 -12.51 32.22
C GLN A 256 0.31 -13.54 31.21
N LYS A 257 -0.98 -13.86 31.30
CA LYS A 257 -1.65 -14.71 30.31
C LYS A 257 -1.70 -14.03 28.95
N GLN A 258 -2.12 -12.76 28.87
CA GLN A 258 -2.14 -11.98 27.62
C GLN A 258 -0.74 -11.92 26.97
N ARG A 259 0.30 -11.65 27.76
CA ARG A 259 1.70 -11.63 27.29
C ARG A 259 2.14 -13.00 26.75
N SER A 260 1.81 -14.08 27.47
CA SER A 260 2.11 -15.44 27.01
C SER A 260 1.34 -15.78 25.73
N TRP A 261 0.09 -15.37 25.63
CA TRP A 261 -0.75 -15.55 24.45
C TRP A 261 -0.16 -14.85 23.22
N MET A 262 0.30 -13.60 23.37
CA MET A 262 0.94 -12.86 22.27
C MET A 262 2.19 -13.57 21.74
N LEU A 263 3.02 -14.15 22.62
CA LEU A 263 4.21 -14.92 22.23
C LEU A 263 3.84 -16.22 21.50
N ILE A 264 2.79 -16.90 21.97
CA ILE A 264 2.29 -18.12 21.31
C ILE A 264 1.72 -17.76 19.93
N SER A 265 0.92 -16.71 19.84
CA SER A 265 0.35 -16.24 18.57
C SER A 265 1.44 -15.88 17.56
N ASP A 266 2.51 -15.19 17.98
CA ASP A 266 3.65 -14.86 17.12
C ASP A 266 4.36 -16.11 16.60
N ALA A 267 4.62 -17.09 17.47
CA ALA A 267 5.28 -18.33 17.09
C ALA A 267 4.43 -19.11 16.07
N VAL A 268 3.12 -19.18 16.29
CA VAL A 268 2.18 -19.80 15.36
C VAL A 268 2.16 -19.05 14.03
N TYR A 269 2.04 -17.72 14.04
CA TYR A 269 2.02 -16.91 12.82
C TYR A 269 3.27 -17.10 11.97
N LYS A 270 4.46 -17.10 12.59
CA LYS A 270 5.74 -17.36 11.89
C LYS A 270 5.79 -18.73 11.25
N GLN A 271 5.30 -19.76 11.95
CA GLN A 271 5.26 -21.12 11.41
C GLN A 271 4.29 -21.21 10.22
N VAL A 272 3.09 -20.64 10.36
CA VAL A 272 2.09 -20.57 9.29
C VAL A 272 2.66 -19.82 8.08
N LEU A 273 3.27 -18.65 8.28
CA LEU A 273 3.89 -17.86 7.23
C LEU A 273 4.99 -18.63 6.49
N CYS A 274 5.85 -19.36 7.22
CA CYS A 274 6.88 -20.20 6.61
C CYS A 274 6.27 -21.26 5.68
N HIS A 275 5.17 -21.90 6.09
CA HIS A 275 4.47 -22.88 5.25
C HIS A 275 3.78 -22.22 4.05
N THR A 276 3.10 -21.08 4.22
CA THR A 276 2.38 -20.41 3.13
C THR A 276 3.33 -19.90 2.05
N VAL A 277 4.55 -19.46 2.42
CA VAL A 277 5.59 -19.08 1.44
C VAL A 277 5.91 -20.23 0.49
N GLY A 278 6.22 -21.43 1.03
CA GLY A 278 6.57 -22.59 0.20
C GLY A 278 5.38 -23.10 -0.63
N LEU A 279 4.20 -23.21 -0.01
CA LEU A 279 2.99 -23.72 -0.67
C LEU A 279 2.49 -22.78 -1.78
N TYR A 280 2.53 -21.46 -1.55
CA TYR A 280 2.12 -20.49 -2.54
C TYR A 280 3.09 -20.44 -3.73
N LYS A 281 4.40 -20.48 -3.46
CA LYS A 281 5.40 -20.53 -4.53
C LYS A 281 5.16 -21.71 -5.47
N ALA A 282 5.00 -22.91 -4.93
CA ALA A 282 4.73 -24.11 -5.72
C ALA A 282 3.40 -24.03 -6.49
N LEU A 283 2.39 -23.35 -5.93
CA LEU A 283 1.10 -23.14 -6.58
C LEU A 283 1.22 -22.20 -7.79
N VAL A 284 1.95 -21.08 -7.66
CA VAL A 284 2.19 -20.13 -8.75
C VAL A 284 2.98 -20.80 -9.87
N GLU A 285 4.09 -21.49 -9.55
CA GLU A 285 4.91 -22.22 -10.52
C GLU A 285 4.08 -23.24 -11.32
N ALA A 286 3.16 -23.95 -10.66
CA ALA A 286 2.27 -24.90 -11.33
C ALA A 286 1.24 -24.24 -12.27
N CYS A 287 0.80 -23.02 -11.97
CA CYS A 287 -0.10 -22.26 -12.85
C CYS A 287 0.66 -21.66 -14.04
N GLU A 288 1.83 -21.06 -13.79
CA GLU A 288 2.68 -20.48 -14.83
C GLU A 288 3.11 -21.51 -15.87
N ALA A 289 3.46 -22.73 -15.44
CA ALA A 289 3.79 -23.84 -16.33
C ALA A 289 2.67 -24.20 -17.32
N ARG A 290 1.41 -23.89 -16.98
CA ARG A 290 0.23 -24.13 -17.83
C ARG A 290 -0.18 -22.89 -18.63
N SER A 291 0.43 -21.74 -18.40
CA SER A 291 -0.01 -20.45 -18.97
C SER A 291 0.12 -20.42 -20.50
N GLY A 292 1.23 -20.86 -21.06
CA GLY A 292 1.47 -20.85 -22.52
C GLY A 292 0.44 -21.66 -23.31
N PRO A 293 0.21 -22.95 -22.99
CA PRO A 293 -0.82 -23.74 -23.65
C PRO A 293 -2.25 -23.16 -23.51
N LEU A 294 -2.56 -22.53 -22.38
CA LEU A 294 -3.85 -21.88 -22.18
C LEU A 294 -4.00 -20.63 -23.04
N ASP A 295 -2.97 -19.78 -23.11
CA ASP A 295 -2.94 -18.58 -23.95
C ASP A 295 -3.14 -18.92 -25.43
N ALA A 296 -2.44 -19.94 -25.94
CA ALA A 296 -2.57 -20.38 -27.33
C ALA A 296 -4.02 -20.81 -27.67
N ARG A 297 -4.66 -21.58 -26.79
CA ARG A 297 -6.07 -21.96 -26.96
C ARG A 297 -7.00 -20.75 -26.87
N LEU A 298 -6.78 -19.86 -25.90
CA LEU A 298 -7.56 -18.63 -25.75
C LEU A 298 -7.55 -17.78 -27.02
N ARG A 299 -6.38 -17.59 -27.64
CA ARG A 299 -6.25 -16.81 -28.88
C ARG A 299 -6.90 -17.50 -30.08
N THR A 300 -6.98 -18.83 -30.07
CA THR A 300 -7.61 -19.62 -31.14
C THR A 300 -9.14 -19.56 -31.05
N ASP A 301 -9.69 -19.69 -29.83
CA ASP A 301 -11.12 -19.88 -29.59
C ASP A 301 -11.82 -18.65 -28.98
N MET A 302 -11.19 -17.46 -29.04
CA MET A 302 -11.63 -16.26 -28.32
C MET A 302 -13.10 -15.91 -28.60
N ASP A 303 -13.49 -15.87 -29.88
CA ASP A 303 -14.84 -15.49 -30.28
C ASP A 303 -15.89 -16.53 -29.84
N GLN A 304 -15.56 -17.82 -29.90
CA GLN A 304 -16.45 -18.90 -29.43
C GLN A 304 -16.61 -18.84 -27.91
N ILE A 305 -15.53 -18.57 -27.18
CA ILE A 305 -15.56 -18.40 -25.72
C ILE A 305 -16.41 -17.19 -25.35
N ILE A 306 -16.25 -16.04 -26.03
CA ILE A 306 -17.06 -14.83 -25.81
C ILE A 306 -18.54 -15.13 -26.09
N THR A 307 -18.85 -15.78 -27.21
CA THR A 307 -20.23 -16.14 -27.58
C THR A 307 -20.87 -17.06 -26.52
N SER A 308 -20.12 -18.07 -26.04
CA SER A 308 -20.57 -18.95 -24.97
C SER A 308 -20.77 -18.19 -23.65
N LYS A 309 -19.83 -17.30 -23.30
CA LYS A 309 -19.92 -16.42 -22.12
C LYS A 309 -21.19 -15.59 -22.16
N GLU A 310 -21.48 -14.95 -23.29
CA GLU A 310 -22.67 -14.10 -23.47
C GLU A 310 -23.96 -14.92 -23.36
N HIS A 311 -24.02 -16.10 -23.97
CA HIS A 311 -25.18 -16.99 -23.87
C HIS A 311 -25.52 -17.32 -22.42
N VAL A 312 -24.53 -17.79 -21.65
CA VAL A 312 -24.71 -18.18 -20.25
C VAL A 312 -25.01 -16.95 -19.38
N THR A 313 -24.31 -15.85 -19.61
CA THR A 313 -24.55 -14.57 -18.92
C THR A 313 -26.00 -14.10 -19.10
N ASN A 314 -26.57 -14.21 -20.31
CA ASN A 314 -27.95 -13.81 -20.57
C ASN A 314 -28.97 -14.68 -19.82
N LYS A 315 -28.69 -15.98 -19.65
CA LYS A 315 -29.52 -16.89 -18.84
C LYS A 315 -29.44 -16.57 -17.35
N ILE A 316 -28.25 -16.24 -16.85
CA ILE A 316 -28.05 -15.80 -15.46
C ILE A 316 -28.74 -14.46 -15.23
N LYS A 317 -28.65 -13.50 -16.17
CA LYS A 317 -29.33 -12.19 -16.12
C LYS A 317 -30.84 -12.36 -15.91
N ALA A 318 -31.49 -13.26 -16.66
CA ALA A 318 -32.92 -13.49 -16.53
C ALA A 318 -33.35 -13.91 -15.11
N LEU A 319 -32.50 -14.64 -14.39
CA LEU A 319 -32.75 -15.04 -13.00
C LEU A 319 -32.42 -13.93 -11.99
N VAL A 320 -31.30 -13.24 -12.19
CA VAL A 320 -30.66 -12.39 -11.18
C VAL A 320 -31.15 -10.95 -11.25
N LEU A 321 -31.34 -10.42 -12.46
CA LEU A 321 -31.58 -8.99 -12.67
C LEU A 321 -32.86 -8.49 -11.95
N PRO A 322 -34.02 -9.18 -11.99
CA PRO A 322 -35.21 -8.70 -11.28
C PRO A 322 -35.00 -8.56 -9.77
N LYS A 323 -34.23 -9.49 -9.18
CA LYS A 323 -33.92 -9.48 -7.74
C LYS A 323 -32.87 -8.42 -7.42
N ALA A 324 -31.86 -8.28 -8.27
CA ALA A 324 -30.81 -7.28 -8.12
C ALA A 324 -31.38 -5.86 -8.23
N GLU A 325 -32.29 -5.60 -9.17
CA GLU A 325 -32.98 -4.32 -9.34
C GLU A 325 -33.81 -3.95 -8.11
N GLN A 326 -34.50 -4.92 -7.50
CA GLN A 326 -35.25 -4.69 -6.26
C GLN A 326 -34.31 -4.22 -5.12
N ILE A 327 -33.16 -4.88 -4.95
CA ILE A 327 -32.16 -4.51 -3.94
C ILE A 327 -31.57 -3.14 -4.27
N LEU A 328 -31.26 -2.89 -5.55
CA LEU A 328 -30.71 -1.64 -6.04
C LEU A 328 -31.62 -0.45 -5.69
N GLN A 329 -32.91 -0.55 -6.01
CA GLN A 329 -33.89 0.52 -5.77
C GLN A 329 -34.18 0.73 -4.28
N SER A 330 -34.34 -0.35 -3.52
CA SER A 330 -34.76 -0.26 -2.11
C SER A 330 -33.61 0.08 -1.16
N SER A 331 -32.42 -0.46 -1.41
CA SER A 331 -31.36 -0.56 -0.41
C SER A 331 -30.05 0.11 -0.80
N ILE A 332 -29.87 0.46 -2.08
CA ILE A 332 -28.59 1.01 -2.58
C ILE A 332 -28.75 2.44 -3.09
N GLN A 333 -29.60 2.66 -4.09
CA GLN A 333 -29.81 3.98 -4.73
C GLN A 333 -30.01 5.12 -3.73
N PRO A 334 -30.79 4.98 -2.63
CA PRO A 334 -30.96 6.05 -1.65
C PRO A 334 -29.67 6.48 -0.93
N TYR A 335 -28.63 5.63 -0.93
CA TYR A 335 -27.42 5.84 -0.15
C TYR A 335 -26.17 6.10 -0.99
N ILE A 336 -26.19 5.83 -2.31
CA ILE A 336 -25.01 6.01 -3.18
C ILE A 336 -24.40 7.41 -2.99
N SER A 337 -25.24 8.46 -3.05
CA SER A 337 -24.77 9.85 -2.92
C SER A 337 -24.16 10.14 -1.55
N SER A 338 -24.71 9.58 -0.47
CA SER A 338 -24.18 9.76 0.89
C SER A 338 -22.86 9.04 1.09
N ILE A 339 -22.73 7.80 0.58
CA ILE A 339 -21.47 7.05 0.62
C ILE A 339 -20.41 7.78 -0.19
N LEU A 340 -20.78 8.26 -1.38
CA LEU A 340 -19.88 8.99 -2.26
C LEU A 340 -19.39 10.29 -1.60
N GLU A 341 -20.28 11.08 -0.98
CA GLU A 341 -19.87 12.32 -0.30
C GLU A 341 -18.90 12.05 0.86
N ALA A 342 -19.18 11.04 1.69
CA ALA A 342 -18.30 10.64 2.79
C ALA A 342 -16.89 10.23 2.30
N LEU A 343 -16.80 9.59 1.13
CA LEU A 343 -15.52 9.27 0.49
C LEU A 343 -14.86 10.51 -0.15
N MET A 344 -15.63 11.36 -0.81
CA MET A 344 -15.13 12.47 -1.62
C MET A 344 -14.49 13.57 -0.77
N GLU A 345 -15.12 13.97 0.32
CA GLU A 345 -14.67 15.11 1.13
C GLU A 345 -13.23 14.93 1.67
N PRO A 346 -12.93 13.92 2.51
CA PRO A 346 -11.59 13.74 3.09
C PRO A 346 -10.54 13.40 2.03
N THR A 347 -10.91 12.61 1.01
CA THR A 347 -10.01 12.28 -0.11
C THR A 347 -9.62 13.53 -0.89
N SER A 348 -10.58 14.38 -1.25
CA SER A 348 -10.33 15.60 -2.04
C SER A 348 -9.55 16.65 -1.25
N ARG A 349 -9.76 16.74 0.07
CA ARG A 349 -8.88 17.51 0.96
C ARG A 349 -7.44 17.01 0.90
N GLY A 350 -7.21 15.70 1.00
CA GLY A 350 -5.84 15.14 0.96
C GLY A 350 -5.13 15.40 -0.37
N PHE A 351 -5.79 15.25 -1.51
CA PHE A 351 -5.22 15.60 -2.81
C PHE A 351 -5.00 17.12 -2.98
N SER A 352 -5.81 17.96 -2.33
CA SER A 352 -5.57 19.41 -2.34
C SER A 352 -4.33 19.76 -1.50
N GLU A 353 -4.14 19.10 -0.36
CA GLU A 353 -2.94 19.24 0.47
C GLU A 353 -1.67 18.76 -0.27
N VAL A 354 -1.74 17.66 -1.04
CA VAL A 354 -0.63 17.21 -1.91
C VAL A 354 -0.21 18.32 -2.88
N ARG A 355 -1.19 18.95 -3.54
CA ARG A 355 -0.97 20.07 -4.46
C ARG A 355 -0.27 21.24 -3.76
N ASP A 356 -0.73 21.58 -2.55
CA ASP A 356 -0.22 22.70 -1.78
C ASP A 356 1.19 22.45 -1.23
N VAL A 357 1.47 21.24 -0.75
CA VAL A 357 2.83 20.83 -0.34
C VAL A 357 3.78 20.93 -1.52
N PHE A 358 3.42 20.37 -2.68
CA PHE A 358 4.23 20.46 -3.90
C PHE A 358 4.48 21.92 -4.31
N PHE A 359 3.44 22.76 -4.29
CA PHE A 359 3.56 24.18 -4.60
C PHE A 359 4.53 24.91 -3.65
N LYS A 360 4.38 24.71 -2.33
CA LYS A 360 5.22 25.34 -1.30
C LYS A 360 6.68 24.97 -1.47
N GLU A 361 6.98 23.70 -1.69
CA GLU A 361 8.36 23.20 -1.88
C GLU A 361 9.04 23.82 -3.09
N LEU A 362 8.31 23.98 -4.20
CA LEU A 362 8.84 24.65 -5.39
C LEU A 362 9.00 26.17 -5.22
N VAL A 363 8.12 26.81 -4.45
CA VAL A 363 8.29 28.23 -4.09
C VAL A 363 9.54 28.42 -3.21
N GLU A 364 9.78 27.52 -2.25
CA GLU A 364 11.00 27.52 -1.44
C GLU A 364 12.25 27.28 -2.28
N LEU A 365 12.20 26.34 -3.23
CA LEU A 365 13.26 26.11 -4.20
C LEU A 365 13.57 27.38 -5.01
N GLY A 366 12.54 28.09 -5.50
CA GLY A 366 12.67 29.35 -6.20
C GLY A 366 13.32 30.45 -5.35
N LYS A 367 12.86 30.62 -4.11
CA LYS A 367 13.46 31.60 -3.16
C LYS A 367 14.94 31.28 -2.88
N ASN A 368 15.27 30.02 -2.67
CA ASN A 368 16.65 29.58 -2.43
C ASN A 368 17.56 29.84 -3.64
N SER A 369 17.01 29.81 -4.86
CA SER A 369 17.74 30.15 -6.08
C SER A 369 18.11 31.64 -6.16
N LEU A 370 17.24 32.52 -5.65
CA LEU A 370 17.46 33.98 -5.64
C LEU A 370 18.45 34.42 -4.56
N ASN A 371 18.47 33.74 -3.42
CA ASN A 371 19.26 34.10 -2.24
C ASN A 371 20.77 33.72 -2.34
N GLY A 372 21.32 33.57 -3.55
CA GLY A 372 22.76 33.43 -3.76
C GLY A 372 23.36 32.09 -3.29
N GLY A 373 22.59 31.01 -3.28
CA GLY A 373 23.03 29.70 -2.77
C GLY A 373 24.16 29.02 -3.54
N GLY A 374 24.53 29.49 -4.73
CA GLY A 374 25.44 28.79 -5.64
C GLY A 374 24.79 27.56 -6.30
N LYS A 375 25.38 27.07 -7.39
CA LYS A 375 24.85 25.92 -8.16
C LYS A 375 24.74 24.66 -7.29
N GLU A 376 25.72 24.39 -6.45
CA GLU A 376 25.75 23.22 -5.56
C GLU A 376 24.51 23.12 -4.64
N LYS A 377 24.09 24.22 -4.01
CA LYS A 377 22.87 24.23 -3.16
C LYS A 377 21.59 24.00 -3.97
N MET A 378 21.56 24.37 -5.26
CA MET A 378 20.43 24.04 -6.14
C MET A 378 20.37 22.53 -6.38
N GLY A 379 21.52 21.89 -6.66
CA GLY A 379 21.62 20.43 -6.78
C GLY A 379 21.09 19.72 -5.54
N ASP A 380 21.52 20.14 -4.35
CA ASP A 380 21.05 19.58 -3.07
C ASP A 380 19.54 19.76 -2.85
N ASN A 381 18.99 20.92 -3.20
CA ASN A 381 17.56 21.18 -3.04
C ASN A 381 16.73 20.39 -4.04
N MET A 382 17.20 20.22 -5.28
CA MET A 382 16.57 19.34 -6.26
C MET A 382 16.64 17.87 -5.84
N GLU A 383 17.75 17.42 -5.26
CA GLU A 383 17.84 16.07 -4.69
C GLU A 383 16.85 15.85 -3.54
N LYS A 384 16.56 16.88 -2.72
CA LYS A 384 15.52 16.81 -1.69
C LYS A 384 14.11 16.80 -2.28
N LEU A 385 13.88 17.58 -3.34
CA LEU A 385 12.61 17.60 -4.05
C LEU A 385 12.32 16.24 -4.70
N SER A 386 13.33 15.60 -5.30
CA SER A 386 13.22 14.31 -6.01
C SER A 386 12.63 13.16 -5.17
N ILE A 387 12.73 13.28 -3.83
CA ILE A 387 12.29 12.32 -2.82
C ILE A 387 11.10 12.84 -1.99
N LEU A 388 10.48 13.96 -2.35
CA LEU A 388 9.41 14.60 -1.59
C LEU A 388 8.24 13.64 -1.33
N ALA A 389 7.85 12.84 -2.33
CA ALA A 389 6.79 11.84 -2.21
C ALA A 389 7.08 10.78 -1.12
N PHE A 390 8.35 10.56 -0.80
CA PHE A 390 8.79 9.58 0.18
C PHE A 390 9.21 10.22 1.51
N HIS A 391 9.04 11.53 1.67
CA HIS A 391 9.41 12.25 2.87
C HIS A 391 8.29 12.08 3.94
N PRO A 392 8.50 11.26 5.00
CA PRO A 392 7.45 10.87 5.94
C PRO A 392 6.77 12.05 6.65
N VAL A 393 7.54 13.09 7.00
CA VAL A 393 6.98 14.24 7.71
C VAL A 393 6.23 15.22 6.79
N LYS A 394 6.74 15.48 5.58
CA LYS A 394 6.15 16.45 4.64
C LYS A 394 4.85 15.92 4.03
N MET A 395 4.78 14.61 3.78
CA MET A 395 3.58 13.96 3.27
C MET A 395 2.51 13.70 4.35
N GLN A 396 2.86 13.81 5.63
CA GLN A 396 1.95 13.46 6.72
C GLN A 396 0.68 14.32 6.73
N SER A 397 0.77 15.63 6.44
CA SER A 397 -0.41 16.49 6.41
C SER A 397 -1.40 16.04 5.35
N CYS A 398 -0.92 15.55 4.20
CA CYS A 398 -1.74 14.98 3.13
C CYS A 398 -2.50 13.73 3.61
N TYR A 399 -1.78 12.82 4.27
CA TYR A 399 -2.32 11.54 4.74
C TYR A 399 -3.35 11.69 5.85
N GLN A 400 -3.14 12.64 6.77
CA GLN A 400 -4.05 12.92 7.88
C GLN A 400 -5.44 13.37 7.41
N LYS A 401 -5.54 14.07 6.27
CA LYS A 401 -6.84 14.51 5.73
C LYS A 401 -7.78 13.35 5.42
N VAL A 402 -7.23 12.22 4.99
CA VAL A 402 -8.06 11.03 4.67
C VAL A 402 -8.26 10.10 5.86
N GLU A 403 -7.48 10.23 6.93
CA GLU A 403 -7.72 9.52 8.20
C GLU A 403 -9.02 9.98 8.88
N GLU A 404 -9.52 11.17 8.54
CA GLU A 404 -10.83 11.69 8.96
C GLU A 404 -12.02 10.99 8.26
N LEU A 405 -11.77 10.07 7.31
CA LEU A 405 -12.80 9.31 6.62
C LEU A 405 -13.62 8.49 7.62
N ASN A 406 -14.90 8.82 7.74
CA ASN A 406 -15.84 8.11 8.57
C ASN A 406 -16.95 7.48 7.72
N LEU A 407 -17.17 6.17 7.90
CA LEU A 407 -18.24 5.40 7.28
C LEU A 407 -19.25 4.89 8.32
N GLU A 408 -19.25 5.44 9.53
CA GLU A 408 -20.25 5.16 10.57
C GLU A 408 -21.68 5.36 10.04
N GLY A 409 -22.59 4.49 10.48
CA GLY A 409 -23.97 4.42 9.96
C GLY A 409 -24.10 3.62 8.66
N LEU A 410 -23.11 3.66 7.77
CA LEU A 410 -23.07 2.80 6.57
C LEU A 410 -22.56 1.40 6.91
N GLN A 411 -21.63 1.27 7.86
CA GLN A 411 -21.11 -0.01 8.35
C GLN A 411 -22.23 -0.97 8.81
N GLN A 412 -23.22 -0.46 9.56
CA GLN A 412 -24.35 -1.27 10.05
C GLN A 412 -25.27 -1.76 8.93
N ARG A 413 -25.28 -1.08 7.79
CA ARG A 413 -26.20 -1.35 6.68
C ARG A 413 -25.57 -2.20 5.59
N PHE A 414 -24.29 -1.95 5.29
CA PHE A 414 -23.54 -2.61 4.23
C PHE A 414 -22.51 -3.63 4.76
N ASP A 415 -22.49 -3.88 6.07
CA ASP A 415 -21.57 -4.82 6.75
C ASP A 415 -20.08 -4.54 6.45
N VAL A 416 -19.73 -3.25 6.40
CA VAL A 416 -18.34 -2.80 6.15
C VAL A 416 -17.57 -2.80 7.47
N HIS A 417 -16.42 -3.48 7.55
CA HIS A 417 -15.60 -3.55 8.77
C HIS A 417 -14.96 -2.21 9.18
N GLY A 418 -14.72 -1.29 8.24
CA GLY A 418 -14.10 0.00 8.52
C GLY A 418 -13.63 0.76 7.27
N PRO A 419 -13.16 2.02 7.44
CA PRO A 419 -12.62 2.84 6.34
C PRO A 419 -11.15 2.54 5.99
N SER A 420 -10.45 1.78 6.84
CA SER A 420 -9.01 1.42 6.77
C SER A 420 -8.48 1.14 5.35
N VAL A 421 -9.14 0.26 4.60
CA VAL A 421 -8.73 -0.15 3.25
C VAL A 421 -8.79 1.03 2.28
N PHE A 422 -9.84 1.86 2.38
CA PHE A 422 -10.01 3.05 1.54
C PHE A 422 -9.02 4.15 1.92
N VAL A 423 -8.79 4.36 3.22
CA VAL A 423 -7.76 5.29 3.72
C VAL A 423 -6.39 4.90 3.17
N SER A 424 -6.00 3.63 3.32
CA SER A 424 -4.72 3.13 2.83
C SER A 424 -4.57 3.33 1.32
N ARG A 425 -5.58 2.96 0.53
CA ARG A 425 -5.55 3.12 -0.93
C ARG A 425 -5.45 4.60 -1.33
N ALA A 426 -6.23 5.48 -0.72
CA ALA A 426 -6.18 6.91 -1.00
C ALA A 426 -4.80 7.51 -0.69
N GLN A 427 -4.18 7.13 0.44
CA GLN A 427 -2.83 7.58 0.80
C GLN A 427 -1.76 7.09 -0.21
N ILE A 428 -1.89 5.86 -0.73
CA ILE A 428 -1.01 5.35 -1.80
C ILE A 428 -1.15 6.19 -3.07
N LEU A 429 -2.38 6.46 -3.51
CA LEU A 429 -2.65 7.28 -4.70
C LEU A 429 -2.13 8.72 -4.53
N MET A 430 -2.23 9.30 -3.34
CA MET A 430 -1.65 10.62 -3.02
C MET A 430 -0.13 10.62 -3.18
N ARG A 431 0.55 9.56 -2.70
CA ARG A 431 2.00 9.41 -2.85
C ARG A 431 2.40 9.29 -4.32
N GLU A 432 1.70 8.48 -5.09
CA GLU A 432 1.94 8.30 -6.53
C GLU A 432 1.75 9.61 -7.30
N GLN A 433 0.71 10.38 -7.00
CA GLN A 433 0.49 11.68 -7.64
C GLN A 433 1.55 12.71 -7.26
N MET A 434 2.06 12.70 -6.01
CA MET A 434 3.20 13.53 -5.62
C MET A 434 4.46 13.14 -6.41
N ASP A 435 4.77 11.84 -6.51
CA ASP A 435 5.95 11.35 -7.24
C ASP A 435 5.88 11.69 -8.73
N ASN A 436 4.73 11.47 -9.36
CA ASN A 436 4.48 11.84 -10.74
C ASN A 436 4.63 13.35 -10.97
N SER A 437 4.17 14.18 -10.03
CA SER A 437 4.31 15.65 -10.12
C SER A 437 5.77 16.09 -10.03
N VAL A 438 6.51 15.55 -9.06
CA VAL A 438 7.94 15.81 -8.89
C VAL A 438 8.72 15.36 -10.12
N TYR A 439 8.49 14.14 -10.60
CA TYR A 439 9.18 13.61 -11.77
C TYR A 439 8.87 14.41 -13.03
N THR A 440 7.60 14.78 -13.25
CA THR A 440 7.23 15.65 -14.38
C THR A 440 7.92 17.01 -14.29
N PHE A 441 7.99 17.60 -13.10
CA PHE A 441 8.70 18.85 -12.88
C PHE A 441 10.20 18.71 -13.22
N GLU A 442 10.86 17.66 -12.72
CA GLU A 442 12.27 17.40 -13.01
C GLU A 442 12.56 17.38 -14.50
N GLN A 443 11.75 16.64 -15.28
CA GLN A 443 11.91 16.52 -16.72
C GLN A 443 11.67 17.85 -17.46
N LEU A 444 10.58 18.55 -17.12
CA LEU A 444 10.27 19.84 -17.74
C LEU A 444 11.31 20.92 -17.40
N PHE A 445 11.80 20.91 -16.16
CA PHE A 445 12.82 21.84 -15.71
C PHE A 445 14.15 21.54 -16.40
N ASN A 446 14.55 20.27 -16.49
CA ASN A 446 15.75 19.82 -17.17
C ASN A 446 15.78 20.27 -18.65
N GLN A 447 14.68 20.04 -19.37
CA GLN A 447 14.50 20.46 -20.76
C GLN A 447 14.55 21.99 -20.91
N SER A 448 13.97 22.72 -19.96
CA SER A 448 13.97 24.18 -19.99
C SER A 448 15.37 24.76 -19.80
N LEU A 449 16.19 24.13 -18.93
CA LEU A 449 17.58 24.52 -18.75
C LEU A 449 18.44 24.24 -19.99
N GLU A 450 18.18 23.16 -20.71
CA GLU A 450 18.90 22.81 -21.95
C GLU A 450 18.58 23.75 -23.11
N SER A 451 17.34 24.24 -23.16
CA SER A 451 16.87 25.11 -24.25
C SER A 451 17.10 26.60 -24.01
N GLN A 452 16.99 27.08 -22.77
CA GLN A 452 17.00 28.51 -22.43
C GLN A 452 18.22 28.92 -21.58
N GLY A 453 19.12 27.99 -21.26
CA GLY A 453 20.26 28.24 -20.39
C GLY A 453 19.86 28.36 -18.91
N GLN A 454 20.78 28.87 -18.08
CA GLN A 454 20.61 29.03 -16.64
C GLN A 454 20.18 30.45 -16.24
N ASP A 455 19.71 31.25 -17.20
CA ASP A 455 19.26 32.62 -16.95
C ASP A 455 17.86 32.62 -16.32
N ASP A 456 17.72 33.30 -15.18
CA ASP A 456 16.48 33.44 -14.41
C ASP A 456 15.81 32.09 -14.03
N ILE A 457 16.56 31.27 -13.30
CA ILE A 457 16.10 29.96 -12.79
C ILE A 457 14.77 30.07 -12.04
N CYS A 458 14.55 31.15 -11.28
CA CYS A 458 13.31 31.35 -10.54
C CYS A 458 12.09 31.43 -11.47
N LYS A 459 12.17 32.20 -12.58
CA LYS A 459 11.08 32.23 -13.58
C LYS A 459 10.90 30.88 -14.28
N THR A 460 11.97 30.14 -14.50
CA THR A 460 11.89 28.80 -15.11
C THR A 460 11.21 27.79 -14.18
N ILE A 461 11.53 27.82 -12.88
CA ILE A 461 10.83 27.03 -11.85
C ILE A 461 9.34 27.37 -11.84
N GLN A 462 8.98 28.65 -11.80
CA GLN A 462 7.58 29.08 -11.77
C GLN A 462 6.80 28.63 -13.01
N ARG A 463 7.38 28.79 -14.21
CA ARG A 463 6.75 28.33 -15.46
C ARG A 463 6.55 26.81 -15.49
N CYS A 464 7.53 26.04 -15.02
CA CYS A 464 7.42 24.59 -14.93
C CYS A 464 6.36 24.17 -13.88
N GLN A 465 6.35 24.85 -12.73
CA GLN A 465 5.36 24.65 -11.67
C GLN A 465 3.93 24.83 -12.20
N ASP A 466 3.63 25.93 -12.88
CA ASP A 466 2.30 26.21 -13.42
C ASP A 466 1.84 25.16 -14.44
N ARG A 467 2.78 24.65 -15.25
CA ARG A 467 2.50 23.56 -16.20
C ARG A 467 2.19 22.24 -15.48
N VAL A 468 2.99 21.89 -14.47
CA VAL A 468 2.79 20.65 -13.71
C VAL A 468 1.49 20.71 -12.91
N LEU A 469 1.16 21.85 -12.29
CA LEU A 469 -0.09 21.99 -11.54
C LEU A 469 -1.34 21.77 -12.41
N LYS A 470 -1.34 22.27 -13.65
CA LYS A 470 -2.45 22.01 -14.59
C LYS A 470 -2.61 20.53 -14.92
N LYS A 471 -1.48 19.82 -15.08
CA LYS A 471 -1.45 18.37 -15.33
C LYS A 471 -1.90 17.58 -14.10
N TYR A 472 -1.43 17.99 -12.93
CA TYR A 472 -1.82 17.44 -11.64
C TYR A 472 -3.33 17.58 -11.40
N ASP A 473 -3.89 18.76 -11.61
CA ASP A 473 -5.32 18.99 -11.38
C ASP A 473 -6.17 18.03 -12.25
N TYR A 474 -5.74 17.78 -13.49
CA TYR A 474 -6.39 16.84 -14.40
C TYR A 474 -6.27 15.38 -13.94
N ASP A 475 -5.06 14.91 -13.70
CA ASP A 475 -4.78 13.54 -13.31
C ASP A 475 -5.37 13.23 -11.93
N SER A 476 -5.26 14.15 -10.97
CA SER A 476 -5.89 14.07 -9.64
C SER A 476 -7.40 13.87 -9.75
N SER A 477 -8.10 14.60 -10.64
CA SER A 477 -9.52 14.37 -10.85
C SER A 477 -9.80 12.99 -11.45
N THR A 478 -8.99 12.52 -12.38
CA THR A 478 -9.18 11.21 -13.03
C THR A 478 -8.96 10.07 -12.04
N VAL A 479 -7.87 10.14 -11.27
CA VAL A 479 -7.52 9.18 -10.22
C VAL A 479 -8.60 9.12 -9.14
N ARG A 480 -9.05 10.28 -8.63
CA ARG A 480 -10.11 10.33 -7.61
C ARG A 480 -11.43 9.76 -8.13
N LYS A 481 -11.86 10.08 -9.36
CA LYS A 481 -13.07 9.48 -9.96
C LYS A 481 -12.98 7.96 -10.05
N LYS A 482 -11.82 7.43 -10.46
CA LYS A 482 -11.57 5.98 -10.50
C LYS A 482 -11.65 5.38 -9.10
N PHE A 483 -10.96 5.97 -8.13
CA PHE A 483 -11.00 5.56 -6.73
C PHE A 483 -12.42 5.53 -6.16
N PHE A 484 -13.23 6.58 -6.39
CA PHE A 484 -14.61 6.62 -5.89
C PHE A 484 -15.50 5.53 -6.51
N ARG A 485 -15.34 5.26 -7.81
CA ARG A 485 -16.06 4.17 -8.48
C ARG A 485 -15.67 2.82 -7.87
N GLU A 486 -14.38 2.56 -7.72
CA GLU A 486 -13.86 1.33 -7.13
C GLU A 486 -14.29 1.15 -5.67
N ALA A 487 -14.24 2.21 -4.87
CA ALA A 487 -14.66 2.18 -3.47
C ALA A 487 -16.16 1.90 -3.32
N LEU A 488 -17.01 2.57 -4.13
CA LEU A 488 -18.44 2.28 -4.16
C LEU A 488 -18.73 0.83 -4.55
N LEU A 489 -18.02 0.29 -5.54
CA LEU A 489 -18.14 -1.10 -5.93
C LEU A 489 -17.73 -2.07 -4.81
N GLN A 490 -16.62 -1.78 -4.12
CA GLN A 490 -16.14 -2.60 -3.00
C GLN A 490 -17.06 -2.56 -1.77
N ILE A 491 -17.89 -1.53 -1.63
CA ILE A 491 -18.92 -1.44 -0.58
C ILE A 491 -20.21 -2.15 -1.02
N ILE A 492 -20.68 -1.86 -2.24
CA ILE A 492 -22.04 -2.24 -2.67
C ILE A 492 -22.10 -3.69 -3.17
N ILE A 493 -21.12 -4.15 -3.96
CA ILE A 493 -21.16 -5.48 -4.58
C ILE A 493 -21.20 -6.59 -3.53
N PRO A 494 -20.34 -6.60 -2.49
CA PRO A 494 -20.40 -7.66 -1.50
C PRO A 494 -21.73 -7.72 -0.75
N TYR A 495 -22.32 -6.56 -0.45
CA TYR A 495 -23.66 -6.48 0.12
C TYR A 495 -24.72 -7.09 -0.81
N MET A 496 -24.73 -6.73 -2.11
CA MET A 496 -25.66 -7.32 -3.07
C MET A 496 -25.50 -8.84 -3.17
N LEU A 497 -24.26 -9.33 -3.25
CA LEU A 497 -23.97 -10.76 -3.32
C LEU A 497 -24.46 -11.50 -2.07
N GLN A 498 -24.29 -10.92 -0.88
CA GLN A 498 -24.79 -11.47 0.37
C GLN A 498 -26.32 -11.55 0.38
N GLN A 499 -27.02 -10.48 -0.05
CA GLN A 499 -28.48 -10.44 -0.09
C GLN A 499 -29.09 -11.38 -1.15
N LEU A 500 -28.41 -11.51 -2.29
CA LEU A 500 -28.87 -12.37 -3.39
C LEU A 500 -28.55 -13.86 -3.15
N SER A 501 -27.50 -14.17 -2.37
CA SER A 501 -27.00 -15.53 -2.18
C SER A 501 -28.09 -16.55 -1.79
N PRO A 502 -28.98 -16.30 -0.80
CA PRO A 502 -30.01 -17.28 -0.41
C PRO A 502 -30.95 -17.69 -1.53
N THR A 503 -31.18 -16.81 -2.52
CA THR A 503 -32.15 -17.05 -3.59
C THR A 503 -31.51 -17.35 -4.94
N CYS A 504 -30.24 -17.01 -5.14
CA CYS A 504 -29.53 -17.20 -6.40
C CYS A 504 -28.57 -18.38 -6.33
N SER A 505 -27.81 -18.54 -5.24
CA SER A 505 -26.76 -19.58 -5.12
C SER A 505 -27.27 -21.00 -5.35
N PRO A 506 -28.47 -21.42 -4.86
CA PRO A 506 -28.98 -22.77 -5.13
C PRO A 506 -29.29 -23.03 -6.61
N GLU A 507 -29.59 -21.97 -7.37
CA GLU A 507 -29.97 -22.05 -8.78
C GLU A 507 -28.75 -21.98 -9.71
N LEU A 508 -27.60 -21.47 -9.23
CA LEU A 508 -26.40 -21.30 -10.06
C LEU A 508 -25.89 -22.62 -10.69
N PRO A 509 -25.81 -23.75 -9.98
CA PRO A 509 -25.23 -24.98 -10.53
C PRO A 509 -25.86 -25.44 -11.85
N ARG A 510 -27.15 -25.20 -12.08
CA ARG A 510 -27.84 -25.60 -13.33
C ARG A 510 -27.27 -24.93 -14.58
N PHE A 511 -26.63 -23.77 -14.45
CA PHE A 511 -26.03 -23.07 -15.58
C PHE A 511 -24.68 -23.66 -16.00
N LYS A 512 -24.08 -24.56 -15.20
CA LYS A 512 -22.85 -25.26 -15.57
C LYS A 512 -23.04 -26.13 -16.80
N GLU A 513 -24.24 -26.72 -16.95
CA GLU A 513 -24.61 -27.54 -18.11
C GLU A 513 -24.67 -26.75 -19.43
N LEU A 514 -24.74 -25.42 -19.37
CA LEU A 514 -24.75 -24.54 -20.54
C LEU A 514 -23.34 -24.15 -21.02
N ILE A 515 -22.30 -24.52 -20.28
CA ILE A 515 -20.90 -24.21 -20.60
C ILE A 515 -20.28 -25.45 -21.23
N PHE A 516 -19.74 -25.30 -22.44
CA PHE A 516 -18.99 -26.37 -23.09
C PHE A 516 -17.80 -26.79 -22.23
N GLU A 517 -17.54 -28.10 -22.15
CA GLU A 517 -16.47 -28.66 -21.31
C GLU A 517 -15.11 -28.02 -21.61
N ASP A 518 -14.82 -27.79 -22.90
CA ASP A 518 -13.58 -27.15 -23.37
C ASP A 518 -13.39 -25.72 -22.84
N PHE A 519 -14.49 -25.02 -22.51
CA PHE A 519 -14.50 -23.64 -22.02
C PHE A 519 -14.72 -23.53 -20.50
N SER A 520 -15.07 -24.63 -19.82
CA SER A 520 -15.41 -24.69 -18.39
C SER A 520 -14.32 -24.17 -17.44
N GLN A 521 -13.07 -24.16 -17.90
CA GLN A 521 -11.93 -23.59 -17.17
C GLN A 521 -11.78 -22.08 -17.32
N PHE A 522 -12.35 -21.47 -18.36
CA PHE A 522 -12.32 -20.01 -18.57
C PHE A 522 -13.62 -19.33 -18.15
N LEU A 523 -14.74 -20.08 -18.16
CA LEU A 523 -16.07 -19.60 -17.84
C LEU A 523 -16.57 -20.31 -16.58
N LEU A 524 -16.61 -19.56 -15.48
CA LEU A 524 -17.13 -20.04 -14.20
C LEU A 524 -18.46 -19.36 -13.91
N VAL A 525 -19.50 -20.13 -13.61
CA VAL A 525 -20.85 -19.60 -13.35
C VAL A 525 -20.84 -18.58 -12.23
N GLU A 526 -20.06 -18.82 -11.18
CA GLU A 526 -19.91 -17.95 -10.03
C GLU A 526 -19.32 -16.57 -10.44
N ASN A 527 -18.31 -16.56 -11.32
CA ASN A 527 -17.75 -15.32 -11.88
C ASN A 527 -18.76 -14.59 -12.78
N LEU A 528 -19.48 -15.32 -13.65
CA LEU A 528 -20.49 -14.71 -14.53
C LEU A 528 -21.65 -14.11 -13.71
N TYR A 529 -22.06 -14.79 -12.64
CA TYR A 529 -23.04 -14.27 -11.68
C TYR A 529 -22.58 -12.94 -11.07
N GLU A 530 -21.34 -12.86 -10.58
CA GLU A 530 -20.81 -11.62 -10.02
C GLU A 530 -20.67 -10.52 -11.06
N GLU A 531 -20.29 -10.83 -12.30
CA GLU A 531 -20.28 -9.87 -13.41
C GLU A 531 -21.68 -9.32 -13.68
N VAL A 532 -22.73 -10.16 -13.61
CA VAL A 532 -24.12 -9.71 -13.77
C VAL A 532 -24.53 -8.77 -12.63
N VAL A 533 -24.20 -9.10 -11.39
CA VAL A 533 -24.47 -8.24 -10.23
C VAL A 533 -23.70 -6.92 -10.36
N LEU A 534 -22.43 -6.97 -10.76
CA LEU A 534 -21.62 -5.79 -11.05
C LEU A 534 -22.26 -4.88 -12.10
N GLN A 535 -22.68 -5.45 -13.22
CA GLN A 535 -23.33 -4.71 -14.31
C GLN A 535 -24.63 -4.05 -13.85
N SER A 536 -25.38 -4.70 -12.95
CA SER A 536 -26.68 -4.19 -12.48
C SER A 536 -26.59 -2.84 -11.76
N VAL A 537 -25.47 -2.53 -11.08
CA VAL A 537 -25.28 -1.28 -10.31
C VAL A 537 -24.26 -0.31 -10.94
N SER A 538 -23.47 -0.78 -11.91
CA SER A 538 -22.40 0.02 -12.52
C SER A 538 -22.91 1.33 -13.12
N LYS A 539 -24.10 1.33 -13.72
CA LYS A 539 -24.71 2.53 -14.32
C LYS A 539 -24.99 3.60 -13.26
N ASP A 540 -25.62 3.24 -12.16
CA ASP A 540 -25.98 4.15 -11.07
C ASP A 540 -24.74 4.74 -10.39
N ILE A 541 -23.72 3.92 -10.14
CA ILE A 541 -22.44 4.39 -9.58
C ILE A 541 -21.75 5.37 -10.54
N MET A 542 -21.69 5.04 -11.83
CA MET A 542 -21.09 5.94 -12.83
C MET A 542 -21.85 7.27 -12.92
N MET A 543 -23.17 7.22 -12.87
CA MET A 543 -24.04 8.40 -12.90
C MET A 543 -23.85 9.28 -11.66
N ALA A 544 -23.82 8.69 -10.46
CA ALA A 544 -23.59 9.44 -9.23
C ALA A 544 -22.22 10.16 -9.21
N VAL A 545 -21.16 9.47 -9.63
CA VAL A 545 -19.82 10.08 -9.75
C VAL A 545 -19.79 11.18 -10.81
N LYS A 546 -20.50 10.99 -11.94
CA LYS A 546 -20.61 12.00 -13.00
C LYS A 546 -21.37 13.23 -12.52
N GLU A 547 -22.47 13.07 -11.80
CA GLU A 547 -23.25 14.16 -11.22
C GLU A 547 -22.45 14.95 -10.18
N ALA A 548 -21.72 14.26 -9.30
CA ALA A 548 -20.81 14.91 -8.36
C ALA A 548 -19.75 15.76 -9.07
N ALA A 549 -19.19 15.28 -10.18
CA ALA A 549 -18.26 16.06 -11.00
C ALA A 549 -18.90 17.29 -11.67
N VAL A 550 -20.20 17.22 -12.00
CA VAL A 550 -20.95 18.38 -12.55
C VAL A 550 -21.13 19.48 -11.51
N GLN A 551 -21.28 19.12 -10.23
CA GLN A 551 -21.51 20.05 -9.12
C GLN A 551 -20.26 20.82 -8.67
N ARG A 552 -19.06 20.44 -9.12
CA ARG A 552 -17.76 21.09 -8.82
C ARG A 552 -17.39 21.24 -7.34
N ARG A 553 -18.14 20.64 -6.41
CA ARG A 553 -17.94 20.80 -4.96
C ARG A 553 -16.58 20.30 -4.44
N HIS A 554 -15.91 19.44 -5.22
CA HIS A 554 -14.63 18.81 -4.83
C HIS A 554 -13.55 18.88 -5.93
N ASN A 555 -13.56 19.91 -6.79
CA ASN A 555 -12.58 20.06 -7.88
C ASN A 555 -12.46 18.81 -8.77
N LEU A 556 -13.60 18.20 -9.09
CA LEU A 556 -13.68 17.11 -10.06
C LEU A 556 -14.02 17.67 -11.43
N TYR A 557 -13.28 17.24 -12.45
CA TYR A 557 -13.51 17.60 -13.84
C TYR A 557 -14.53 16.67 -14.49
N ARG A 558 -15.36 17.28 -15.35
CA ARG A 558 -16.32 16.57 -16.20
C ARG A 558 -15.56 15.68 -17.18
N ASP A 559 -16.14 14.54 -17.53
CA ASP A 559 -15.56 13.60 -18.49
C ASP A 559 -15.38 14.20 -19.90
N SER A 560 -16.11 15.28 -20.23
CA SER A 560 -15.96 16.03 -21.47
C SER A 560 -14.71 16.92 -21.52
N LEU A 561 -14.02 17.13 -20.40
CA LEU A 561 -12.78 17.89 -20.39
C LEU A 561 -11.65 16.98 -20.88
N VAL A 562 -11.18 17.23 -22.10
CA VAL A 562 -9.94 16.66 -22.62
C VAL A 562 -8.93 17.79 -22.69
N LEU A 563 -7.82 17.69 -21.96
CA LEU A 563 -6.71 18.61 -22.16
C LEU A 563 -6.05 18.27 -23.50
N THR A 564 -6.44 18.99 -24.55
CA THR A 564 -5.87 18.84 -25.91
C THR A 564 -4.49 19.48 -26.05
N ASN A 565 -4.04 20.24 -25.04
CA ASN A 565 -2.73 20.91 -24.99
C ASN A 565 -1.69 20.10 -24.20
N SER A 566 -1.74 18.77 -24.27
CA SER A 566 -0.64 17.92 -23.81
C SER A 566 0.59 18.23 -24.65
N ASP A 567 1.70 18.62 -24.01
CA ASP A 567 2.99 18.83 -24.66
C ASP A 567 3.32 17.61 -25.56
N PRO A 568 3.37 17.78 -26.90
CA PRO A 568 3.42 16.65 -27.84
C PRO A 568 4.67 15.78 -27.65
N ASN A 569 5.73 16.32 -27.03
CA ASN A 569 6.97 15.63 -26.74
C ASN A 569 7.13 15.20 -25.27
N LEU A 570 6.10 15.36 -24.41
CA LEU A 570 6.23 15.03 -22.98
C LEU A 570 6.57 13.55 -22.78
N GLN A 571 5.94 12.67 -23.55
CA GLN A 571 6.15 11.23 -23.45
C GLN A 571 7.58 10.83 -23.83
N LEU A 572 8.18 11.50 -24.82
CA LEU A 572 9.60 11.33 -25.17
C LEU A 572 10.51 11.74 -24.01
N LEU A 573 10.11 12.74 -23.20
CA LEU A 573 10.87 13.12 -22.00
C LEU A 573 10.79 12.07 -20.90
N GLY A 574 9.71 11.29 -20.82
CA GLY A 574 9.57 10.16 -19.90
C GLY A 574 10.44 8.95 -20.26
N GLU A 575 11.06 8.94 -21.44
CA GLU A 575 12.04 7.93 -21.87
C GLU A 575 13.50 8.34 -21.57
N SER A 576 13.71 9.60 -21.17
CA SER A 576 15.04 10.14 -20.80
C SER A 576 15.54 9.60 -19.46
N ASN A 577 16.86 9.55 -19.29
CA ASN A 577 17.51 9.14 -18.05
C ASN A 577 17.06 10.01 -16.84
N SER A 578 17.12 9.44 -15.64
CA SER A 578 16.95 10.21 -14.40
C SER A 578 18.02 11.31 -14.31
N VAL A 579 17.60 12.53 -13.95
CA VAL A 579 18.51 13.69 -13.91
C VAL A 579 19.38 13.61 -12.66
N GLU A 580 20.69 13.45 -12.84
CA GLU A 580 21.68 13.57 -11.78
C GLU A 580 21.95 15.05 -11.47
N TRP A 581 21.16 15.62 -10.54
CA TRP A 581 21.24 17.03 -10.19
C TRP A 581 22.60 17.43 -9.58
N SER A 582 23.27 16.49 -8.91
CA SER A 582 24.59 16.70 -8.31
C SER A 582 25.68 16.94 -9.35
N THR A 583 25.62 16.28 -10.52
CA THR A 583 26.58 16.49 -11.62
C THR A 583 26.18 17.67 -12.49
N LYS A 584 24.87 17.92 -12.67
CA LYS A 584 24.38 19.05 -13.48
C LYS A 584 24.65 20.42 -12.84
N PHE A 585 24.74 20.46 -11.51
CA PHE A 585 25.01 21.69 -10.76
C PHE A 585 26.29 21.66 -9.91
N GLY A 586 26.98 20.52 -9.81
CA GLY A 586 28.32 20.40 -9.22
C GLY A 586 29.39 20.91 -10.19
N GLY A 587 30.33 21.70 -9.70
CA GLY A 587 31.41 22.26 -10.52
C GLY A 587 32.33 21.17 -11.11
N GLU A 588 32.93 21.48 -12.26
CA GLU A 588 34.05 20.70 -12.82
C GLU A 588 35.07 20.41 -11.72
N ALA A 589 35.42 19.13 -11.56
CA ALA A 589 36.64 18.80 -10.84
C ALA A 589 37.79 19.55 -11.54
N PRO A 590 38.67 20.24 -10.81
CA PRO A 590 39.75 20.98 -11.45
C PRO A 590 40.60 20.00 -12.25
N ASP A 591 40.95 20.38 -13.48
CA ASP A 591 41.82 19.66 -14.40
C ASP A 591 42.93 18.91 -13.64
N ARG A 592 42.75 17.59 -13.49
CA ARG A 592 43.87 16.71 -13.18
C ARG A 592 44.65 16.56 -14.48
N SER A 593 45.63 17.44 -14.62
CA SER A 593 46.80 17.20 -15.47
C SER A 593 47.24 15.73 -15.37
N VAL A 594 47.41 15.17 -16.55
CA VAL A 594 47.81 13.79 -16.80
C VAL A 594 49.12 13.52 -16.07
N ASN A 595 49.11 12.59 -15.10
CA ASN A 595 50.29 11.82 -14.75
C ASN A 595 49.87 10.39 -14.45
N ALA A 596 50.35 9.49 -15.31
CA ALA A 596 50.19 8.05 -15.20
C ALA A 596 50.95 7.52 -13.97
N GLY A 597 50.30 6.68 -13.18
CA GLY A 597 50.94 6.01 -12.05
C GLY A 597 49.97 5.31 -11.11
N GLU A 598 49.84 4.01 -11.31
CA GLU A 598 49.51 2.96 -10.34
C GLU A 598 48.06 2.84 -9.79
N ALA A 599 47.53 1.64 -10.02
CA ALA A 599 46.27 1.13 -9.51
C ALA A 599 46.38 0.79 -8.02
N GLN A 600 45.50 1.37 -7.20
CA GLN A 600 45.03 0.77 -5.95
C GLN A 600 43.60 1.23 -5.67
N GLY A 601 42.72 0.27 -5.36
CA GLY A 601 41.29 0.51 -5.17
C GLY A 601 41.00 1.29 -3.91
N GLU A 602 40.40 2.47 -4.07
CA GLU A 602 39.75 3.20 -2.99
C GLU A 602 38.23 3.11 -3.15
N ALA A 603 37.63 2.27 -2.32
CA ALA A 603 36.21 2.34 -2.02
C ALA A 603 35.91 3.68 -1.32
N SER A 604 35.63 4.72 -2.10
CA SER A 604 35.13 5.98 -1.59
C SER A 604 33.84 5.72 -0.80
N SER A 605 33.89 6.02 0.50
CA SER A 605 32.77 6.00 1.43
C SER A 605 31.66 6.93 0.94
N ARG A 606 30.78 6.40 0.08
CA ARG A 606 29.48 7.02 -0.22
C ARG A 606 28.67 7.02 1.07
N ARG A 607 28.78 8.11 1.85
CA ARG A 607 27.88 8.39 2.97
C ARG A 607 26.43 8.21 2.48
N ARG A 608 25.73 7.18 2.97
CA ARG A 608 24.33 6.93 2.62
C ARG A 608 23.50 8.15 3.00
N LYS A 609 22.94 8.86 2.02
CA LYS A 609 22.10 10.05 2.23
C LYS A 609 20.78 9.64 2.89
N GLN A 610 20.30 10.41 3.86
CA GLN A 610 19.03 10.17 4.55
C GLN A 610 17.94 11.09 4.01
N VAL A 611 16.74 10.54 3.74
CA VAL A 611 15.58 11.31 3.25
C VAL A 611 15.13 12.33 4.30
N VAL A 612 15.11 11.93 5.58
CA VAL A 612 14.86 12.85 6.69
C VAL A 612 16.11 13.03 7.54
N SER A 613 16.60 14.27 7.64
CA SER A 613 17.75 14.57 8.50
C SER A 613 17.43 14.40 9.98
N MET A 614 18.41 13.98 10.77
CA MET A 614 18.35 14.05 12.24
C MET A 614 18.28 15.53 12.67
N ILE A 615 17.41 15.84 13.62
CA ILE A 615 17.51 17.11 14.35
C ILE A 615 18.83 17.00 15.13
N GLN A 616 19.76 17.94 14.94
CA GLN A 616 20.89 18.07 15.85
C GLN A 616 20.32 18.32 17.24
N LEU A 617 20.59 17.39 18.16
CA LEU A 617 20.35 17.60 19.58
C LEU A 617 21.34 18.67 20.03
N ASP A 618 20.94 19.93 19.99
CA ASP A 618 21.63 20.95 20.77
C ASP A 618 21.46 20.58 22.24
N GLY A 619 22.54 20.10 22.86
CA GLY A 619 22.76 20.27 24.29
C GLY A 619 22.06 19.33 25.27
N VAL A 620 21.98 18.02 25.02
CA VAL A 620 21.75 17.05 26.10
C VAL A 620 22.85 15.99 26.11
N THR A 621 23.85 16.20 26.96
CA THR A 621 24.79 15.18 27.41
C THR A 621 24.01 14.01 27.96
N LEU A 622 24.17 12.82 27.37
CA LEU A 622 23.71 11.55 27.95
C LEU A 622 24.57 11.28 29.19
N PRO A 623 24.03 11.26 30.43
CA PRO A 623 24.77 10.74 31.56
C PRO A 623 24.39 9.27 31.71
N TYR A 624 25.29 8.37 31.32
CA TYR A 624 25.60 7.08 31.98
C TYR A 624 26.51 6.25 31.05
N GLU A 625 27.78 6.63 30.99
CA GLU A 625 28.84 5.63 30.90
C GLU A 625 29.19 5.24 32.33
N SER A 626 28.90 4.01 32.70
CA SER A 626 29.60 3.32 33.79
C SER A 626 29.94 1.95 33.27
N CYS A 627 31.13 1.90 32.66
CA CYS A 627 31.93 0.70 32.56
C CYS A 627 32.27 0.25 33.99
N LEU A 628 31.90 -0.97 34.34
CA LEU A 628 32.63 -1.74 35.35
C LEU A 628 33.10 -3.00 34.63
N GLU A 629 34.30 -2.91 34.08
CA GLU A 629 35.17 -4.07 33.87
C GLU A 629 35.78 -4.44 35.23
N VAL A 630 35.81 -5.73 35.55
CA VAL A 630 36.79 -6.31 36.48
C VAL A 630 37.01 -7.77 36.06
N PRO A 631 38.23 -8.34 36.18
CA PRO A 631 39.55 -7.71 36.32
C PRO A 631 40.37 -7.73 35.03
#